data_AF-A0A1H4ESU4-F1
#
_entry.id   AF-A0A1H4ESU4-F1
#
_cell.length_a   1.000
_cell.length_b   1.000
_cell.length_c   1.000
_cell.angle_alpha   90.00
_cell.angle_beta   90.00
_cell.angle_gamma   90.00
#
_symmetry.space_group_name_H-M   'P 1'
#
loop_
_entity.id
_entity.type
_entity.pdbx_description
1 polymer ?
#
loop_
_entity_poly.entity_id
_entity_poly.type
_entity_poly.pdbx_seq_one_letter_code
_entity_poly.pdbx_strand_id
1 'polypeptide(L)'
;MKKISVVMLAFSLCVAVGCKKDVAADGGKEKSQPRAALPQSAFNLWSTCNGHPYLISGSNGICVPVGNCSTDIDAAQQNGGQNATGLQFYGCFKGGSNAYSSASEQAVFVCDNITQWNGNEMGFVKTLNDNVLKGYLQGGGQYIYQTISVNDNGYHTFKCQARSTNTHQVDFYVDGTYKFTLTNNSGTYYNNWYYFVGTNHWYGGSDPTGQQIEMYNMTTF
;
A
#
# COMPACT_ATOMS: atom_id res chain seq x y z
N MET A 1 -65.62 -44.47 -33.42
CA MET A 1 -64.88 -43.20 -33.47
C MET A 1 -65.05 -42.47 -32.14
N LYS A 2 -63.94 -42.08 -31.49
CA LYS A 2 -63.69 -40.85 -30.67
C LYS A 2 -64.72 -40.48 -29.57
N LYS A 3 -64.38 -40.08 -28.33
CA LYS A 3 -63.15 -39.93 -27.55
C LYS A 3 -63.58 -39.78 -26.07
N ILE A 4 -62.76 -40.31 -25.18
CA ILE A 4 -62.75 -40.14 -23.73
C ILE A 4 -62.29 -38.72 -23.36
N SER A 5 -62.82 -38.13 -22.28
CA SER A 5 -62.12 -37.08 -21.52
C SER A 5 -62.44 -37.20 -20.03
N VAL A 6 -61.51 -37.86 -19.35
CA VAL A 6 -61.32 -37.91 -17.91
C VAL A 6 -60.58 -36.64 -17.50
N VAL A 7 -61.12 -35.86 -16.57
CA VAL A 7 -60.38 -34.78 -15.91
C VAL A 7 -59.77 -35.36 -14.63
N MET A 8 -58.51 -35.80 -14.73
CA MET A 8 -57.66 -36.07 -13.57
C MET A 8 -57.17 -34.75 -12.98
N LEU A 9 -57.54 -34.48 -11.74
CA LEU A 9 -56.93 -33.43 -10.93
C LEU A 9 -55.59 -33.98 -10.40
N ALA A 10 -54.49 -33.69 -11.09
CA ALA A 10 -53.15 -34.10 -10.67
C ALA A 10 -52.61 -33.12 -9.61
N PHE A 11 -52.48 -33.62 -8.39
CA PHE A 11 -51.83 -32.96 -7.25
C PHE A 11 -50.31 -32.95 -7.49
N SER A 12 -49.77 -31.87 -8.09
CA SER A 12 -48.32 -31.67 -8.17
C SER A 12 -47.80 -31.11 -6.86
N LEU A 13 -47.31 -32.01 -6.01
CA LEU A 13 -46.49 -31.71 -4.85
C LEU A 13 -45.08 -31.34 -5.34
N CYS A 14 -44.87 -30.07 -5.72
CA CYS A 14 -43.52 -29.56 -5.94
C CYS A 14 -42.83 -29.45 -4.58
N VAL A 15 -41.92 -30.39 -4.34
CA VAL A 15 -40.92 -30.34 -3.29
C VAL A 15 -40.13 -29.05 -3.49
N ALA A 16 -40.41 -28.04 -2.66
CA ALA A 16 -39.54 -26.88 -2.53
C ALA A 16 -38.23 -27.37 -1.90
N VAL A 17 -37.30 -27.79 -2.76
CA VAL A 17 -35.89 -27.89 -2.40
C VAL A 17 -35.48 -26.47 -2.05
N GLY A 18 -35.54 -26.15 -0.76
CA GLY A 18 -35.04 -24.91 -0.24
C GLY A 18 -33.60 -24.78 -0.70
N CYS A 19 -33.35 -23.86 -1.63
CA CYS A 19 -32.04 -23.28 -1.79
C CYS A 19 -31.72 -22.64 -0.44
N LYS A 20 -31.04 -23.40 0.43
CA LYS A 20 -30.22 -22.79 1.46
C LYS A 20 -29.23 -21.96 0.67
N LYS A 21 -29.50 -20.65 0.59
CA LYS A 21 -28.47 -19.70 0.23
C LYS A 21 -27.34 -19.98 1.20
N ASP A 22 -26.26 -20.54 0.71
CA ASP A 22 -25.03 -20.63 1.46
C ASP A 22 -24.74 -19.22 1.95
N VAL A 23 -24.94 -19.01 3.26
CA VAL A 23 -24.49 -17.80 3.90
C VAL A 23 -22.99 -17.92 3.84
N ALA A 24 -22.38 -17.27 2.85
CA ALA A 24 -20.96 -17.04 2.84
C ALA A 24 -20.58 -16.58 4.24
N ALA A 25 -19.62 -17.28 4.85
CA ALA A 25 -19.08 -16.92 6.15
C ALA A 25 -18.85 -15.41 6.16
N ASP A 26 -19.28 -14.76 7.24
CA ASP A 26 -19.27 -13.32 7.40
C ASP A 26 -17.82 -12.79 7.35
N GLY A 27 -17.33 -12.61 6.13
CA GLY A 27 -15.99 -12.14 5.84
C GLY A 27 -15.94 -10.65 6.11
N GLY A 28 -15.64 -10.28 7.36
CA GLY A 28 -15.20 -8.94 7.77
C GLY A 28 -16.04 -7.80 7.17
N LYS A 29 -17.27 -7.63 7.64
CA LYS A 29 -18.23 -6.63 7.13
C LYS A 29 -17.91 -5.16 7.44
N GLU A 30 -16.69 -4.81 7.81
CA GLU A 30 -16.23 -3.42 7.76
C GLU A 30 -15.05 -3.32 6.79
N LYS A 31 -15.36 -3.21 5.50
CA LYS A 31 -14.38 -2.73 4.53
C LYS A 31 -14.16 -1.25 4.84
N SER A 32 -13.02 -0.88 5.46
CA SER A 32 -12.68 0.54 5.53
C SER A 32 -12.64 1.10 4.11
N GLN A 33 -13.41 2.17 3.93
CA GLN A 33 -13.62 2.79 2.62
C GLN A 33 -12.44 3.69 2.32
N PRO A 34 -12.00 3.79 1.06
CA PRO A 34 -11.01 4.79 0.68
C PRO A 34 -11.52 6.18 1.05
N ARG A 35 -10.67 6.97 1.72
CA ARG A 35 -10.92 8.40 1.90
C ARG A 35 -10.73 9.14 0.57
N ALA A 36 -11.04 10.43 0.56
CA ALA A 36 -10.72 11.28 -0.58
C ALA A 36 -9.20 11.22 -0.86
N ALA A 37 -8.83 11.25 -2.14
CA ALA A 37 -7.42 11.29 -2.53
C ALA A 37 -6.74 12.54 -1.95
N LEU A 38 -5.54 12.36 -1.43
CA LEU A 38 -4.69 13.43 -0.91
C LEU A 38 -4.17 14.24 -2.09
N PRO A 39 -4.49 15.55 -2.18
CA PRO A 39 -3.94 16.41 -3.22
C PRO A 39 -2.46 16.69 -2.96
N GLN A 40 -1.73 17.11 -3.99
CA GLN A 40 -0.34 17.57 -3.87
C GLN A 40 -0.14 18.63 -2.77
N SER A 41 -1.11 19.54 -2.61
CA SER A 41 -1.08 20.59 -1.58
C SER A 41 -1.17 20.07 -0.14
N ALA A 42 -1.49 18.78 0.05
CA ALA A 42 -1.48 18.13 1.35
C ALA A 42 -0.07 17.69 1.80
N PHE A 43 0.97 17.91 0.99
CA PHE A 43 2.33 17.45 1.27
C PHE A 43 3.33 18.62 1.38
N ASN A 44 4.27 18.45 2.31
CA ASN A 44 5.47 19.25 2.46
C ASN A 44 6.60 18.48 1.77
N LEU A 45 7.31 19.18 0.90
CA LEU A 45 8.47 18.64 0.20
C LEU A 45 9.72 19.16 0.89
N TRP A 46 10.64 18.27 1.25
CA TRP A 46 11.88 18.65 1.88
C TRP A 46 13.00 17.69 1.47
N SER A 47 14.24 18.16 1.58
CA SER A 47 15.45 17.42 1.24
C SER A 47 16.55 17.76 2.23
N THR A 48 17.49 16.83 2.42
CA THR A 48 18.72 17.06 3.20
C THR A 48 19.91 17.44 2.33
N CYS A 49 19.87 17.14 1.03
CA CYS A 49 20.92 17.48 0.06
C CYS A 49 20.28 17.86 -1.30
N ASN A 50 20.64 17.18 -2.40
CA ASN A 50 20.47 17.66 -3.78
C ASN A 50 19.30 17.02 -4.52
N GLY A 51 18.72 15.93 -3.99
CA GLY A 51 17.46 15.43 -4.51
C GLY A 51 16.36 16.40 -4.13
N HIS A 52 15.66 16.99 -5.10
CA HIS A 52 14.56 17.91 -4.78
C HIS A 52 13.24 17.26 -5.17
N PRO A 53 12.41 16.83 -4.20
CA PRO A 53 11.08 16.38 -4.50
C PRO A 53 10.29 17.50 -5.16
N TYR A 54 9.44 17.16 -6.11
CA TYR A 54 8.67 18.15 -6.86
C TYR A 54 7.28 17.65 -7.23
N LEU A 55 6.38 18.61 -7.40
CA LEU A 55 5.03 18.35 -7.90
C LEU A 55 5.07 18.10 -9.41
N ILE A 56 4.48 17.00 -9.86
CA ILE A 56 4.41 16.65 -11.27
C ILE A 56 3.33 17.50 -11.93
N SER A 57 3.75 18.51 -12.69
CA SER A 57 2.87 19.48 -13.35
C SER A 57 1.82 18.81 -14.24
N GLY A 58 0.59 19.33 -14.21
CA GLY A 58 -0.54 18.79 -14.98
C GLY A 58 -1.13 17.49 -14.44
N SER A 59 -0.71 17.04 -13.25
CA SER A 59 -1.21 15.82 -12.60
C SER A 59 -1.41 16.04 -11.08
N ASN A 60 -1.87 15.01 -10.38
CA ASN A 60 -1.88 14.98 -8.91
C ASN A 60 -0.65 14.24 -8.33
N GLY A 61 0.41 14.07 -9.12
CA GLY A 61 1.56 13.24 -8.77
C GLY A 61 2.68 13.99 -8.05
N ILE A 62 3.43 13.31 -7.20
CA ILE A 62 4.65 13.83 -6.58
C ILE A 62 5.81 12.93 -6.99
N CYS A 63 6.93 13.52 -7.39
CA CYS A 63 8.19 12.82 -7.63
C CYS A 63 9.12 13.04 -6.44
N VAL A 64 9.74 11.95 -5.97
CA VAL A 64 10.79 11.96 -4.95
C VAL A 64 12.04 11.33 -5.59
N PRO A 65 12.95 12.11 -6.17
CA PRO A 65 14.19 11.60 -6.75
C PRO A 65 15.15 11.16 -5.64
N VAL A 66 16.05 10.22 -5.94
CA VAL A 66 17.17 9.87 -5.06
C VAL A 66 18.31 10.84 -5.34
N GLY A 67 18.76 11.58 -4.33
CA GLY A 67 19.93 12.44 -4.43
C GLY A 67 21.27 11.68 -4.51
N ASN A 68 22.37 12.40 -4.69
CA ASN A 68 23.72 11.87 -4.96
C ASN A 68 24.71 11.97 -3.79
N CYS A 69 24.22 12.29 -2.61
CA CYS A 69 25.00 12.60 -1.42
C CYS A 69 24.74 11.53 -0.35
N SER A 70 25.78 11.12 0.38
CA SER A 70 25.80 9.87 1.19
C SER A 70 24.86 9.83 2.40
N THR A 71 24.08 10.89 2.59
CA THR A 71 23.07 11.06 3.63
C THR A 71 21.81 11.71 3.06
N ASP A 72 21.58 11.54 1.75
CA ASP A 72 20.41 12.09 1.08
C ASP A 72 19.14 11.44 1.62
N ILE A 73 18.28 12.30 2.14
CA ILE A 73 16.90 12.00 2.51
C ILE A 73 16.06 13.07 1.84
N ASP A 74 15.33 12.66 0.82
CA ASP A 74 14.37 13.51 0.13
C ASP A 74 13.00 12.93 0.33
N ALA A 75 12.05 13.77 0.70
CA ALA A 75 10.74 13.30 1.12
C ALA A 75 9.59 14.23 0.70
N ALA A 76 8.47 13.59 0.43
CA ALA A 76 7.15 14.18 0.41
C ALA A 76 6.36 13.64 1.59
N GLN A 77 6.06 14.51 2.56
CA GLN A 77 5.41 14.14 3.81
C GLN A 77 4.08 14.87 3.94
N GLN A 78 3.01 14.16 4.28
CA GLN A 78 1.70 14.76 4.51
C GLN A 78 1.75 15.81 5.64
N ASN A 79 1.13 16.98 5.43
CA ASN A 79 1.18 18.14 6.31
C ASN A 79 0.45 17.91 7.64
N GLY A 80 -0.69 17.21 7.56
CA GLY A 80 -1.51 16.85 8.70
C GLY A 80 -1.87 15.39 8.60
N GLY A 81 -1.55 14.62 9.63
CA GLY A 81 -1.94 13.22 9.71
C GLY A 81 -3.45 13.06 9.82
N GLN A 82 -3.89 11.82 9.77
CA GLN A 82 -5.30 11.45 9.93
C GLN A 82 -5.41 10.01 10.42
N ASN A 83 -6.51 9.71 11.11
CA ASN A 83 -6.80 8.33 11.46
C ASN A 83 -6.98 7.48 10.21
N ALA A 84 -6.12 6.48 10.04
CA ALA A 84 -6.15 5.58 8.90
C ALA A 84 -5.81 4.15 9.31
N THR A 85 -6.18 3.23 8.43
CA THR A 85 -6.04 1.79 8.52
C THR A 85 -5.19 1.26 7.37
N GLY A 86 -4.75 2.11 6.45
CA GLY A 86 -4.05 1.69 5.25
C GLY A 86 -3.73 2.85 4.33
N LEU A 87 -3.03 2.53 3.24
CA LEU A 87 -2.72 3.46 2.16
C LEU A 87 -2.92 2.80 0.80
N GLN A 88 -3.13 3.63 -0.22
CA GLN A 88 -3.02 3.25 -1.62
C GLN A 88 -2.37 4.40 -2.41
N PHE A 89 -1.57 4.07 -3.41
CA PHE A 89 -1.14 5.01 -4.43
C PHE A 89 -0.94 4.29 -5.77
N TYR A 90 -1.09 5.03 -6.86
CA TYR A 90 -0.62 4.60 -8.17
C TYR A 90 0.77 5.19 -8.40
N GLY A 91 1.74 4.40 -8.81
CA GLY A 91 3.11 4.91 -8.88
C GLY A 91 4.12 3.87 -9.27
N CYS A 92 5.39 4.23 -9.18
CA CYS A 92 6.50 3.34 -9.45
C CYS A 92 7.69 3.66 -8.56
N PHE A 93 8.54 2.66 -8.38
CA PHE A 93 9.86 2.77 -7.78
C PHE A 93 10.88 2.57 -8.91
N LYS A 94 11.44 3.65 -9.45
CA LYS A 94 12.36 3.60 -10.60
C LYS A 94 13.80 3.39 -10.14
N GLY A 95 14.51 2.55 -10.90
CA GLY A 95 15.93 2.31 -10.79
C GLY A 95 16.33 1.27 -9.74
N GLY A 96 17.58 1.31 -9.30
CA GLY A 96 18.21 0.32 -8.42
C GLY A 96 19.16 -0.65 -9.17
N SER A 97 20.09 -1.26 -8.41
CA SER A 97 21.27 -2.09 -8.75
C SER A 97 22.64 -1.38 -8.77
N ASN A 98 22.72 -0.14 -8.28
CA ASN A 98 23.94 0.67 -8.24
C ASN A 98 24.32 1.18 -6.85
N ALA A 99 23.52 0.91 -5.82
CA ALA A 99 23.86 1.29 -4.44
C ALA A 99 24.85 0.31 -3.79
N TYR A 100 25.69 0.81 -2.88
CA TYR A 100 26.63 -0.02 -2.12
C TYR A 100 26.00 -0.73 -0.93
N SER A 101 24.83 -0.28 -0.47
CA SER A 101 24.20 -0.75 0.77
C SER A 101 22.74 -1.13 0.54
N SER A 102 22.31 -2.19 1.21
CA SER A 102 20.89 -2.56 1.31
C SER A 102 20.06 -1.60 2.17
N ALA A 103 20.72 -0.67 2.87
CA ALA A 103 20.04 0.44 3.53
C ALA A 103 19.69 1.58 2.56
N SER A 104 20.26 1.59 1.35
CA SER A 104 19.83 2.54 0.32
C SER A 104 18.48 2.08 -0.22
N GLU A 105 17.46 2.90 -0.05
CA GLU A 105 16.08 2.50 -0.29
C GLU A 105 15.21 3.66 -0.79
N GLN A 106 14.11 3.28 -1.44
CA GLN A 106 12.98 4.15 -1.75
C GLN A 106 11.76 3.57 -1.03
N ALA A 107 11.01 4.38 -0.30
CA ALA A 107 9.87 3.91 0.47
C ALA A 107 8.63 4.79 0.31
N VAL A 108 7.46 4.15 0.29
CA VAL A 108 6.16 4.81 0.38
C VAL A 108 5.33 4.13 1.44
N PHE A 109 4.95 4.86 2.48
CA PHE A 109 4.35 4.29 3.68
C PHE A 109 3.44 5.27 4.42
N VAL A 110 2.72 4.77 5.41
CA VAL A 110 2.11 5.58 6.46
C VAL A 110 2.79 5.31 7.79
N CYS A 111 3.02 6.36 8.58
CA CYS A 111 3.66 6.28 9.90
C CYS A 111 2.97 7.18 10.93
N ASP A 112 2.94 6.76 12.19
CA ASP A 112 2.25 7.49 13.28
C ASP A 112 3.18 8.46 14.02
N ASN A 113 4.48 8.46 13.70
CA ASN A 113 5.48 9.34 14.31
C ASN A 113 6.51 9.83 13.28
N ILE A 114 6.22 10.97 12.65
CA ILE A 114 7.12 11.69 11.74
C ILE A 114 8.21 12.52 12.44
N THR A 115 8.21 12.60 13.77
CA THR A 115 9.21 13.38 14.52
C THR A 115 10.44 12.53 14.85
N GLN A 116 10.22 11.28 15.24
CA GLN A 116 11.30 10.38 15.66
C GLN A 116 11.48 9.18 14.71
N TRP A 117 10.60 8.98 13.74
CA TRP A 117 10.67 7.90 12.75
C TRP A 117 10.84 6.50 13.39
N ASN A 118 10.25 6.31 14.57
CA ASN A 118 10.35 5.10 15.38
C ASN A 118 8.96 4.52 15.75
N GLY A 119 7.95 4.92 14.97
CA GLY A 119 6.55 4.57 15.19
C GLY A 119 6.11 3.28 14.52
N ASN A 120 4.79 3.06 14.47
CA ASN A 120 4.21 2.02 13.63
C ASN A 120 4.22 2.50 12.18
N GLU A 121 4.79 1.72 11.28
CA GLU A 121 4.82 2.01 9.85
C GLU A 121 4.33 0.82 9.04
N MET A 122 3.62 1.09 7.96
CA MET A 122 3.29 0.09 6.96
C MET A 122 3.38 0.68 5.57
N GLY A 123 3.96 -0.08 4.63
CA GLY A 123 4.14 0.43 3.29
C GLY A 123 4.99 -0.47 2.41
N PHE A 124 5.54 0.15 1.38
CA PHE A 124 6.32 -0.48 0.34
C PHE A 124 7.71 0.11 0.32
N VAL A 125 8.71 -0.73 0.11
CA VAL A 125 10.11 -0.33 0.07
C VAL A 125 10.82 -1.05 -1.06
N LYS A 126 11.58 -0.32 -1.86
CA LYS A 126 12.53 -0.87 -2.81
C LYS A 126 13.95 -0.64 -2.30
N THR A 127 14.72 -1.71 -2.19
CA THR A 127 16.16 -1.62 -1.92
C THR A 127 16.93 -1.36 -3.21
N LEU A 128 17.84 -0.38 -3.18
CA LEU A 128 18.53 0.16 -4.34
C LEU A 128 19.82 -0.60 -4.70
N ASN A 129 20.33 -1.45 -3.81
CA ASN A 129 21.49 -2.30 -4.11
C ASN A 129 21.12 -3.52 -4.96
N ASP A 130 19.93 -4.08 -4.76
CA ASP A 130 19.48 -5.35 -5.36
C ASP A 130 18.20 -5.22 -6.20
N ASN A 131 17.61 -4.01 -6.24
CA ASN A 131 16.37 -3.71 -6.98
C ASN A 131 15.20 -4.62 -6.58
N VAL A 132 15.06 -4.88 -5.28
CA VAL A 132 14.00 -5.74 -4.73
C VAL A 132 12.90 -4.88 -4.11
N LEU A 133 11.67 -5.03 -4.59
CA LEU A 133 10.48 -4.41 -4.02
C LEU A 133 9.87 -5.32 -2.95
N LYS A 134 9.52 -4.74 -1.79
CA LYS A 134 9.01 -5.43 -0.60
C LYS A 134 7.80 -4.69 -0.05
N GLY A 135 6.88 -5.44 0.56
CA GLY A 135 5.96 -4.89 1.54
C GLY A 135 6.60 -5.00 2.93
N TYR A 136 6.41 -4.01 3.79
CA TYR A 136 7.03 -4.00 5.12
C TYR A 136 6.10 -3.46 6.22
N LEU A 137 6.40 -3.86 7.45
CA LEU A 137 5.88 -3.33 8.71
C LEU A 137 7.02 -2.95 9.64
N GLN A 138 6.92 -1.80 10.30
CA GLN A 138 7.76 -1.41 11.41
C GLN A 138 6.90 -1.14 12.64
N GLY A 139 7.35 -1.57 13.82
CA GLY A 139 6.65 -1.27 15.08
C GLY A 139 7.23 -2.02 16.27
N GLY A 140 7.31 -1.36 17.42
CA GLY A 140 7.87 -1.94 18.66
C GLY A 140 9.32 -2.40 18.52
N GLY A 141 10.12 -1.72 17.69
CA GLY A 141 11.52 -2.07 17.41
C GLY A 141 11.73 -3.23 16.42
N GLN A 142 10.65 -3.76 15.84
CA GLN A 142 10.71 -4.79 14.80
C GLN A 142 10.54 -4.19 13.42
N TYR A 143 11.25 -4.78 12.44
CA TYR A 143 11.11 -4.50 11.02
C TYR A 143 10.87 -5.83 10.29
N ILE A 144 9.69 -5.99 9.70
CA ILE A 144 9.23 -7.23 9.07
C ILE A 144 8.91 -6.93 7.62
N TYR A 145 9.40 -7.75 6.69
CA TYR A 145 9.15 -7.54 5.27
C TYR A 145 8.97 -8.86 4.51
N GLN A 146 8.37 -8.76 3.33
CA GLN A 146 8.31 -9.85 2.35
C GLN A 146 8.45 -9.30 0.94
N THR A 147 9.24 -10.00 0.12
CA THR A 147 9.49 -9.65 -1.28
C THR A 147 8.21 -9.75 -2.11
N ILE A 148 7.96 -8.72 -2.93
CA ILE A 148 6.87 -8.65 -3.91
C ILE A 148 7.40 -9.00 -5.30
N SER A 149 8.46 -8.33 -5.72
CA SER A 149 9.07 -8.47 -7.06
C SER A 149 10.53 -8.05 -7.03
N VAL A 150 11.26 -8.43 -8.09
CA VAL A 150 12.68 -8.07 -8.30
C VAL A 150 12.80 -7.47 -9.70
N ASN A 151 13.61 -6.42 -9.84
CA ASN A 151 13.82 -5.68 -11.10
C ASN A 151 12.56 -5.01 -11.67
N ASP A 152 11.62 -4.64 -10.79
CA ASP A 152 10.32 -4.11 -11.19
C ASP A 152 10.28 -2.58 -11.09
N ASN A 153 10.41 -1.90 -12.23
CA ASN A 153 10.31 -0.44 -12.33
C ASN A 153 8.96 0.02 -12.90
N GLY A 154 7.98 -0.89 -12.96
CA GLY A 154 6.67 -0.65 -13.55
C GLY A 154 5.81 0.28 -12.71
N TYR A 155 4.77 0.85 -13.35
CA TYR A 155 3.72 1.53 -12.64
C TYR A 155 2.67 0.55 -12.17
N HIS A 156 2.33 0.62 -10.89
CA HIS A 156 1.33 -0.23 -10.26
C HIS A 156 0.44 0.55 -9.32
N THR A 157 -0.72 -0.02 -9.01
CA THR A 157 -1.51 0.39 -7.85
C THR A 157 -1.07 -0.40 -6.63
N PHE A 158 -0.32 0.24 -5.74
CA PHE A 158 0.13 -0.33 -4.49
C PHE A 158 -0.89 -0.04 -3.39
N LYS A 159 -1.24 -1.05 -2.59
CA LYS A 159 -2.16 -0.89 -1.46
C LYS A 159 -1.75 -1.78 -0.30
N CYS A 160 -1.71 -1.22 0.91
CA CYS A 160 -1.63 -2.00 2.14
C CYS A 160 -2.70 -1.53 3.14
N GLN A 161 -3.27 -2.46 3.90
CA GLN A 161 -4.37 -2.16 4.81
C GLN A 161 -4.42 -3.13 6.00
N ALA A 162 -4.45 -2.58 7.20
CA ALA A 162 -4.63 -3.28 8.45
C ALA A 162 -6.03 -3.87 8.60
N ARG A 163 -6.11 -5.06 9.21
CA ARG A 163 -7.38 -5.73 9.45
C ARG A 163 -8.06 -5.19 10.70
N SER A 164 -9.36 -4.93 10.63
CA SER A 164 -10.16 -4.57 11.81
C SER A 164 -10.28 -5.72 12.82
N THR A 165 -10.24 -6.96 12.35
CA THR A 165 -10.33 -8.16 13.18
C THR A 165 -9.00 -8.56 13.83
N ASN A 166 -7.88 -8.04 13.34
CA ASN A 166 -6.56 -8.21 13.93
C ASN A 166 -5.67 -7.03 13.55
N THR A 167 -5.55 -6.06 14.46
CA THR A 167 -4.87 -4.79 14.20
C THR A 167 -3.35 -4.92 14.05
N HIS A 168 -2.79 -6.10 14.31
CA HIS A 168 -1.38 -6.44 14.11
C HIS A 168 -1.09 -6.98 12.70
N GLN A 169 -2.14 -7.20 11.88
CA GLN A 169 -2.03 -7.77 10.54
C GLN A 169 -2.34 -6.73 9.46
N VAL A 170 -1.51 -6.72 8.42
CA VAL A 170 -1.67 -5.84 7.26
C VAL A 170 -1.62 -6.66 5.98
N ASP A 171 -2.65 -6.52 5.15
CA ASP A 171 -2.75 -7.14 3.84
C ASP A 171 -2.12 -6.25 2.77
N PHE A 172 -1.34 -6.86 1.86
CA PHE A 172 -0.65 -6.17 0.76
C PHE A 172 -1.22 -6.59 -0.59
N TYR A 173 -1.42 -5.60 -1.46
CA TYR A 173 -1.96 -5.76 -2.80
C TYR A 173 -1.13 -4.96 -3.81
N VAL A 174 -1.01 -5.51 -5.02
CA VAL A 174 -0.46 -4.81 -6.20
C VAL A 174 -1.43 -5.02 -7.34
N ASP A 175 -1.85 -3.94 -7.99
CA ASP A 175 -2.86 -3.92 -9.07
C ASP A 175 -4.16 -4.62 -8.67
N GLY A 176 -4.60 -4.39 -7.42
CA GLY A 176 -5.78 -5.03 -6.85
C GLY A 176 -5.61 -6.53 -6.54
N THR A 177 -4.48 -7.13 -6.88
CA THR A 177 -4.18 -8.54 -6.60
C THR A 177 -3.52 -8.68 -5.24
N TYR A 178 -4.12 -9.49 -4.36
CA TYR A 178 -3.54 -9.84 -3.08
C TYR A 178 -2.18 -10.52 -3.25
N LYS A 179 -1.20 -10.14 -2.42
CA LYS A 179 0.14 -10.72 -2.41
C LYS A 179 0.37 -11.56 -1.15
N PHE A 180 0.21 -10.96 0.02
CA PHE A 180 0.44 -11.59 1.32
C PHE A 180 -0.09 -10.73 2.47
N THR A 181 -0.08 -11.31 3.66
CA THR A 181 -0.32 -10.62 4.94
C THR A 181 0.97 -10.63 5.75
N LEU A 182 1.38 -9.48 6.29
CA LEU A 182 2.41 -9.42 7.32
C LEU A 182 1.77 -9.28 8.70
N THR A 183 2.41 -9.87 9.72
CA THR A 183 1.98 -9.78 11.12
C THR A 183 3.12 -9.23 11.97
N ASN A 184 2.89 -8.15 12.71
CA ASN A 184 3.81 -7.66 13.73
C ASN A 184 3.07 -7.50 15.06
N ASN A 185 3.28 -8.44 15.97
CA ASN A 185 2.62 -8.44 17.28
C ASN A 185 3.16 -7.35 18.24
N SER A 186 4.22 -6.65 17.87
CA SER A 186 4.82 -5.56 18.65
C SER A 186 4.27 -4.17 18.28
N GLY A 187 3.42 -4.07 17.25
CA GLY A 187 2.81 -2.81 16.80
C GLY A 187 1.34 -2.97 16.43
N THR A 188 0.55 -1.90 16.44
CA THR A 188 -0.85 -1.89 15.98
C THR A 188 -0.98 -0.93 14.80
N TYR A 189 -1.70 -1.32 13.76
CA TYR A 189 -1.75 -0.59 12.48
C TYR A 189 -3.14 -0.09 12.10
N TYR A 190 -4.12 -0.32 12.98
CA TYR A 190 -5.52 -0.02 12.69
C TYR A 190 -5.94 1.28 13.36
N ASN A 191 -6.39 2.23 12.54
CA ASN A 191 -7.00 3.49 12.98
C ASN A 191 -6.05 4.36 13.83
N ASN A 192 -4.75 4.33 13.52
CA ASN A 192 -3.76 5.23 14.12
C ASN A 192 -3.76 6.57 13.39
N TRP A 193 -3.28 7.61 14.07
CA TRP A 193 -3.05 8.93 13.47
C TRP A 193 -1.83 8.89 12.56
N TYR A 194 -2.06 8.65 11.28
CA TYR A 194 -1.04 8.37 10.29
C TYR A 194 -0.74 9.57 9.37
N TYR A 195 0.53 9.71 9.01
CA TYR A 195 1.02 10.60 7.98
C TYR A 195 1.45 9.77 6.77
N PHE A 196 1.01 10.14 5.56
CA PHE A 196 1.49 9.55 4.32
C PHE A 196 2.87 10.11 3.97
N VAL A 197 3.82 9.24 3.65
CA VAL A 197 5.21 9.61 3.34
C VAL A 197 5.69 8.85 2.10
N GLY A 198 6.31 9.57 1.18
CA GLY A 198 7.25 9.00 0.21
C GLY A 198 8.63 9.56 0.46
N THR A 199 9.64 8.71 0.63
CA THR A 199 11.01 9.13 0.98
C THR A 199 12.03 8.24 0.30
N ASN A 200 13.28 8.69 0.28
CA ASN A 200 14.42 7.83 -0.05
C ASN A 200 15.55 7.96 0.98
N HIS A 201 16.43 6.97 1.01
CA HIS A 201 17.70 7.00 1.70
C HIS A 201 18.81 6.58 0.74
N TRP A 202 19.89 7.33 0.68
CA TRP A 202 21.07 6.97 -0.13
C TRP A 202 22.35 6.90 0.70
N TYR A 203 22.91 5.70 0.79
CA TYR A 203 24.17 5.41 1.50
C TYR A 203 25.35 5.14 0.56
N GLY A 204 25.37 5.78 -0.62
CA GLY A 204 26.45 5.67 -1.60
C GLY A 204 26.25 4.57 -2.65
N GLY A 205 27.02 4.67 -3.74
CA GLY A 205 26.87 3.87 -4.95
C GLY A 205 27.49 4.56 -6.16
N SER A 206 27.29 4.03 -7.36
CA SER A 206 27.47 4.84 -8.57
C SER A 206 26.30 5.83 -8.75
N ASP A 207 26.43 6.76 -9.71
CA ASP A 207 25.49 7.86 -9.98
C ASP A 207 24.01 7.42 -9.81
N PRO A 208 23.26 8.01 -8.85
CA PRO A 208 21.88 7.63 -8.61
C PRO A 208 20.88 8.22 -9.60
N THR A 209 21.36 8.94 -10.63
CA THR A 209 20.54 9.52 -11.70
C THR A 209 19.52 8.52 -12.26
N GLY A 210 18.25 8.96 -12.31
CA GLY A 210 17.13 8.16 -12.81
C GLY A 210 16.45 7.27 -11.75
N GLN A 211 16.98 7.21 -10.52
CA GLN A 211 16.30 6.60 -9.39
C GLN A 211 15.31 7.59 -8.77
N GLN A 212 14.03 7.23 -8.75
CA GLN A 212 12.98 8.06 -8.16
C GLN A 212 11.74 7.26 -7.80
N ILE A 213 10.95 7.81 -6.88
CA ILE A 213 9.57 7.40 -6.64
C ILE A 213 8.67 8.37 -7.37
N GLU A 214 7.63 7.86 -8.01
CA GLU A 214 6.49 8.69 -8.40
C GLU A 214 5.23 8.17 -7.74
N MET A 215 4.47 9.08 -7.14
CA MET A 215 3.25 8.76 -6.40
C MET A 215 2.10 9.62 -6.91
N TYR A 216 1.04 8.97 -7.37
CA TYR A 216 -0.21 9.56 -7.86
C TYR A 216 -1.38 8.95 -7.11
N ASN A 217 -2.54 9.62 -7.15
CA ASN A 217 -3.78 9.10 -6.57
C ASN A 217 -3.63 8.59 -5.11
N MET A 218 -2.78 9.28 -4.33
CA MET A 218 -2.46 8.90 -2.95
C MET A 218 -3.71 8.95 -2.09
N THR A 219 -3.99 7.87 -1.37
CA THR A 219 -5.22 7.70 -0.61
C THR A 219 -4.90 6.96 0.69
N THR A 220 -5.65 7.26 1.74
CA THR A 220 -5.65 6.50 3.00
C THR A 220 -7.02 5.88 3.23
N PHE A 221 -7.12 4.83 4.04
CA PHE A 221 -8.38 4.16 4.35
C PHE A 221 -8.79 4.42 5.80
#